data_AF-A0A662AIL5-F1
#
_entry.id   AF-A0A662AIL5-F1
#
_cell.length_a   1.000
_cell.length_b   1.000
_cell.length_c   1.000
_cell.angle_alpha   90.00
_cell.angle_beta   90.00
_cell.angle_gamma   90.00
#
_symmetry.space_group_name_H-M   'P 1'
#
loop_
_entity.id
_entity.type
_entity.pdbx_description
1 polymer ?
#
loop_
_entity_poly.entity_id
_entity_poly.type
_entity_poly.pdbx_seq_one_letter_code
_entity_poly.pdbx_strand_id
1 'polypeptide(L)'
;MTPNNYIYLLKEFFYQKMDSDNTLQMRGYMKEQFEFFGIKSPERKEIVKYFLNNLTALKYFYIATAIKKYLCFASCSLYLFLATK
;
A
#
# COMPACT_ATOMS: atom_id res chain seq x y z
N MET A 1 7.84 7.19 2.46
CA MET A 1 6.84 6.29 3.09
C MET A 1 7.54 5.59 4.25
N THR A 2 7.11 5.82 5.50
CA THR A 2 7.75 5.24 6.70
C THR A 2 7.16 3.87 7.03
N PRO A 3 7.86 2.99 7.78
CA PRO A 3 7.36 1.67 8.15
C PRO A 3 5.99 1.70 8.85
N ASN A 4 5.74 2.69 9.68
CA ASN A 4 4.45 2.87 10.38
C ASN A 4 3.27 3.08 9.43
N ASN A 5 3.50 3.73 8.27
CA ASN A 5 2.45 3.97 7.29
C ASN A 5 2.04 2.68 6.56
N TYR A 6 2.97 1.74 6.39
CA TYR A 6 2.69 0.45 5.76
C TYR A 6 1.78 -0.41 6.62
N ILE A 7 2.10 -0.51 7.92
CA ILE A 7 1.33 -1.29 8.89
C ILE A 7 -0.09 -0.73 8.99
N TYR A 8 -0.24 0.59 8.99
CA TYR A 8 -1.56 1.24 9.01
C TYR A 8 -2.40 0.87 7.78
N LEU A 9 -1.87 1.03 6.57
CA LEU A 9 -2.62 0.71 5.34
C LEU A 9 -2.98 -0.77 5.23
N LEU A 10 -2.09 -1.66 5.65
CA LEU A 10 -2.37 -3.10 5.65
C LEU A 10 -3.49 -3.45 6.66
N LYS A 11 -3.48 -2.79 7.83
CA LYS A 11 -4.51 -2.95 8.85
C LYS A 11 -5.88 -2.52 8.32
N GLU A 12 -5.97 -1.36 7.66
CA GLU A 12 -7.21 -0.88 7.02
C GLU A 12 -7.73 -1.87 5.97
N PHE A 13 -6.83 -2.45 5.16
CA PHE A 13 -7.20 -3.48 4.19
C PHE A 13 -7.81 -4.74 4.84
N PHE A 14 -7.28 -5.16 5.99
CA PHE A 14 -7.86 -6.28 6.74
C PHE A 14 -9.21 -5.92 7.38
N TYR A 15 -9.41 -4.69 7.86
CA TYR A 15 -10.73 -4.26 8.35
C TYR A 15 -11.80 -4.30 7.26
N GLN A 16 -11.47 -3.87 6.04
CA GLN A 16 -12.41 -3.91 4.91
C GLN A 16 -12.81 -5.33 4.48
N LYS A 17 -12.02 -6.34 4.85
CA LYS A 17 -12.24 -7.76 4.53
C LYS A 17 -12.59 -8.58 5.77
N MET A 18 -12.95 -7.92 6.87
CA MET A 18 -13.31 -8.60 8.11
C MET A 18 -14.57 -9.44 7.94
N ASP A 19 -14.57 -10.63 8.54
CA ASP A 19 -15.69 -11.56 8.58
C ASP A 19 -16.03 -11.87 10.05
N SER A 20 -17.17 -11.38 10.53
CA SER A 20 -17.60 -11.55 11.93
C SER A 20 -17.89 -13.00 12.31
N ASP A 21 -18.38 -13.80 11.36
CA ASP A 21 -18.80 -15.18 11.63
C ASP A 21 -17.57 -16.07 11.84
N ASN A 22 -16.57 -15.90 10.98
CA ASN A 22 -15.27 -16.56 11.15
C ASN A 22 -14.52 -16.03 12.38
N THR A 23 -14.70 -14.75 12.74
CA THR A 23 -14.02 -14.14 13.89
C THR A 23 -14.36 -14.86 15.19
N LEU A 24 -15.64 -15.13 15.44
CA LEU A 24 -16.10 -15.85 16.64
C LEU A 24 -15.49 -17.26 16.72
N GLN A 25 -15.46 -17.99 15.60
CA GLN A 25 -14.90 -19.35 15.53
C GLN A 25 -13.39 -19.36 15.79
N MET A 26 -12.65 -18.45 15.16
CA MET A 26 -11.20 -18.36 15.32
C MET A 26 -10.81 -17.90 16.74
N ARG A 27 -11.56 -16.97 17.32
CA ARG A 27 -11.40 -16.53 18.70
C ARG A 27 -11.66 -17.67 19.68
N GLY A 28 -12.72 -18.46 19.45
CA GLY A 28 -13.03 -19.64 20.26
C GLY A 28 -11.94 -20.72 20.19
N TYR A 29 -11.41 -20.99 19.00
CA TYR A 29 -10.28 -21.92 18.81
C TYR A 29 -9.05 -21.51 19.64
N MET A 30 -8.77 -20.21 19.70
CA MET A 30 -7.65 -19.65 20.48
C MET A 30 -8.01 -19.33 21.94
N LYS A 31 -9.13 -19.87 22.45
CA LYS A 31 -9.58 -19.66 23.84
C LYS A 31 -9.66 -18.18 24.24
N GLU A 32 -10.11 -17.34 23.30
CA GLU A 32 -10.33 -15.90 23.51
C GLU A 32 -9.07 -15.10 23.86
N GLN A 33 -7.88 -15.65 23.60
CA GLN A 33 -6.60 -14.98 23.91
C GLN A 33 -6.22 -13.90 22.89
N PHE A 34 -6.80 -13.95 21.69
CA PHE A 34 -6.47 -13.04 20.60
C PHE A 34 -7.73 -12.62 19.85
N GLU A 35 -7.72 -11.35 19.43
CA GLU A 35 -8.70 -10.82 18.49
C GLU A 35 -8.32 -11.19 17.06
N PHE A 36 -9.33 -11.51 16.25
CA PHE A 36 -9.17 -11.90 14.86
C PHE A 36 -10.03 -11.06 13.94
N PHE A 37 -9.56 -10.86 12.71
CA PHE A 37 -10.34 -10.26 11.63
C PHE A 37 -11.28 -11.28 10.95
N GLY A 38 -11.23 -12.56 11.32
CA GLY A 38 -12.00 -13.62 10.68
C GLY A 38 -11.51 -14.04 9.28
N ILE A 39 -10.34 -13.55 8.85
CA ILE A 39 -9.78 -13.83 7.54
C ILE A 39 -8.98 -15.14 7.58
N LYS A 40 -9.42 -16.14 6.80
CA LYS A 40 -8.75 -17.44 6.73
C LYS A 40 -7.39 -17.33 6.04
N SER A 41 -6.49 -18.27 6.35
CA SER A 41 -5.10 -18.25 5.86
C SER A 41 -4.96 -18.10 4.33
N PRO A 42 -5.73 -18.82 3.48
CA PRO A 42 -5.63 -18.66 2.02
C PRO A 42 -6.00 -17.26 1.55
N GLU A 43 -7.13 -16.72 2.02
CA GLU A 43 -7.59 -15.38 1.67
C GLU A 43 -6.63 -14.30 2.15
N ARG A 44 -6.12 -14.42 3.38
CA ARG A 44 -5.13 -13.49 3.93
C ARG A 44 -3.86 -13.45 3.06
N LYS A 45 -3.39 -14.60 2.56
CA LYS A 45 -2.23 -14.67 1.67
C LYS A 45 -2.47 -13.92 0.37
N GLU A 46 -3.64 -14.08 -0.23
CA GLU A 46 -4.00 -13.35 -1.45
C GLU A 46 -4.13 -11.84 -1.21
N ILE A 47 -4.72 -11.42 -0.09
CA ILE A 47 -4.78 -10.00 0.29
C ILE A 47 -3.38 -9.40 0.44
N VAL A 48 -2.49 -10.07 1.17
CA VAL A 48 -1.11 -9.61 1.38
C VAL A 48 -0.34 -9.54 0.06
N LYS A 49 -0.49 -10.56 -0.80
CA LYS A 49 0.12 -10.58 -2.14
C LYS A 49 -0.37 -9.43 -3.00
N TYR A 50 -1.67 -9.20 -3.04
CA TYR A 50 -2.27 -8.07 -3.76
C TYR A 50 -1.75 -6.73 -3.23
N PHE A 51 -1.72 -6.55 -1.91
CA PHE A 51 -1.24 -5.33 -1.27
C PHE A 51 0.23 -5.02 -1.64
N LEU A 52 1.11 -6.01 -1.53
CA LEU A 52 2.53 -5.89 -1.88
C LEU A 52 2.75 -5.54 -3.35
N ASN A 53 1.99 -6.16 -4.26
CA ASN A 53 2.09 -5.89 -5.69
C ASN A 53 1.67 -4.46 -6.04
N ASN A 54 0.56 -3.98 -5.45
CA ASN A 54 0.08 -2.62 -5.69
C ASN A 54 1.01 -1.55 -5.12
N LEU A 55 1.58 -1.78 -3.94
CA LEU A 55 2.60 -0.89 -3.37
C LEU A 55 3.84 -0.79 -4.26
N THR A 56 4.26 -1.91 -4.83
CA THR A 56 5.39 -1.95 -5.76
C THR A 56 5.07 -1.13 -7.00
N ALA A 57 3.89 -1.31 -7.59
CA ALA A 57 3.42 -0.52 -8.73
C ALA A 57 3.33 0.99 -8.41
N LEU A 58 2.78 1.35 -7.24
CA LEU A 58 2.69 2.74 -6.78
C LEU A 58 4.08 3.38 -6.61
N LYS A 59 5.07 2.64 -6.10
CA LYS A 59 6.44 3.13 -5.96
C LYS A 59 7.07 3.43 -7.33
N TYR A 60 6.90 2.55 -8.31
CA TYR A 60 7.38 2.78 -9.68
C TYR A 60 6.69 3.98 -10.34
N PHE A 61 5.37 4.10 -10.17
CA PHE A 61 4.62 5.25 -10.66
C PHE A 61 5.11 6.57 -10.05
N TYR A 62 5.34 6.61 -8.73
CA TYR A 62 5.88 7.80 -8.05
C TYR A 62 7.28 8.18 -8.57
N ILE A 63 8.16 7.20 -8.77
CA ILE A 63 9.50 7.46 -9.31
C ILE A 63 9.42 7.97 -10.76
N ALA A 64 8.60 7.34 -11.60
CA ALA A 64 8.43 7.74 -12.99
C ALA A 64 7.86 9.18 -13.11
N THR A 65 6.87 9.52 -12.29
CA THR A 65 6.30 10.87 -12.24
C THR A 65 7.30 11.90 -11.73
N ALA A 66 8.10 11.57 -10.72
CA ALA A 66 9.18 12.44 -10.25
C ALA A 66 10.22 12.68 -11.34
N ILE A 67 10.71 11.62 -12.01
CA ILE A 67 11.69 11.73 -13.11
C ILE A 67 11.14 12.60 -14.24
N LYS A 68 9.89 12.38 -14.66
CA LYS A 68 9.22 13.19 -15.69
C LYS A 68 9.14 14.67 -15.29
N LYS A 69 8.81 14.95 -14.03
CA LYS A 69 8.80 16.31 -13.49
C LYS A 69 10.19 16.94 -13.58
N TYR A 70 11.23 16.27 -13.11
CA TYR A 70 12.61 16.78 -13.17
C TYR A 70 13.10 17.00 -14.61
N LEU A 71 12.81 16.08 -15.53
CA LEU A 71 13.13 16.23 -16.96
C LEU A 71 12.42 17.44 -17.58
N CYS A 72 11.14 17.65 -17.24
CA CYS A 72 10.37 18.81 -17.70
C CYS A 72 10.88 20.14 -17.11
N PHE A 73 11.32 20.14 -15.84
CA PHE A 73 11.97 21.30 -15.23
C PHE A 73 13.34 21.62 -15.88
N ALA A 74 14.12 20.60 -16.23
CA ALA A 74 15.41 20.78 -16.90
C ALA A 74 15.25 21.39 -18.30
N SER A 75 14.24 20.95 -19.07
CA SER A 75 13.96 21.53 -20.39
C SER A 75 13.40 22.95 -20.29
N CYS A 76 12.58 23.26 -19.28
CA CYS A 76 12.03 24.60 -19.07
C CYS A 76 13.09 25.61 -18.62
N SER A 77 14.03 25.20 -17.77
CA SER A 77 15.17 26.03 -17.32
C SER A 77 16.14 26.34 -18.47
N LEU A 78 16.39 25.37 -19.37
CA LEU A 78 17.20 25.59 -20.57
C LEU A 78 16.53 26.56 -21.56
N TYR A 79 15.21 26.50 -21.71
CA TYR A 79 14.44 27.41 -22.56
C TYR A 79 14.47 28.85 -22.05
N LEU A 80 14.33 29.06 -20.73
CA LEU A 80 14.48 30.37 -20.08
C LEU A 80 15.90 30.95 -20.21
N PHE A 81 16.93 30.10 -20.23
CA PHE A 81 18.33 30.54 -20.39
C PHE A 81 18.68 30.89 -21.84
N LEU A 82 18.04 30.26 -22.83
CA LEU A 82 18.22 30.59 -24.25
C LEU A 82 17.33 31.75 -24.71
N ALA A 83 16.15 31.93 -24.10
CA ALA A 83 15.21 33.01 -24.42
C ALA A 83 15.58 34.38 -23.83
N THR A 84 16.63 34.46 -23.02
CA THR A 84 17.14 35.69 -22.39
C THR A 84 18.41 36.24 -23.06
N LYS A 85 18.77 35.73 -24.24
CA LYS A 85 19.85 36.24 -25.11
C LYS A 85 19.32 37.01 -26.30
#